data_AF-A0A7S3DZ92-F1
#
_entry.id   AF-A0A7S3DZ92-F1
#
_cell.length_a   1.000
_cell.length_b   1.000
_cell.length_c   1.000
_cell.angle_alpha   90.00
_cell.angle_beta   90.00
_cell.angle_gamma   90.00
#
_symmetry.space_group_name_H-M   'P 1'
#
loop_
_entity.id
_entity.type
_entity.pdbx_description
1 polymer ?
#
loop_
_entity_poly.entity_id
_entity_poly.type
_entity_poly.pdbx_seq_one_letter_code
_entity_poly.pdbx_strand_id
1 'polypeptide(L)'
;MTKLWRQPLGVDVVHGVSYDDVADSYKGCEEDIADLVSKGRFYVVVNPKTQKKQLFYPDSAPLPAKPLDNALLQLWNEDKCEADKLDDLLRAEGIRPATRVFKWRSVARAGKTQKKKVAKKREYRARNLTNVHMPELFQSKQPETFN
;
A
#
# COMPACT_ATOMS: atom_id res chain seq x y z
N MET A 1 11.83 2.41 -15.59
CA MET A 1 11.58 3.81 -15.22
C MET A 1 10.56 3.91 -14.07
N THR A 2 10.79 3.27 -12.92
CA THR A 2 9.84 3.23 -11.78
C THR A 2 10.49 3.61 -10.44
N LYS A 3 11.67 4.25 -10.47
CA LYS A 3 12.44 4.61 -9.27
C LYS A 3 11.89 5.83 -8.52
N LEU A 4 11.05 6.65 -9.14
CA LEU A 4 10.48 7.86 -8.54
C LEU A 4 9.51 7.56 -7.38
N TRP A 5 8.90 6.38 -7.36
CA TRP A 5 7.92 5.98 -6.35
C TRP A 5 8.55 5.39 -5.07
N ARG A 6 9.88 5.33 -4.98
CA ARG A 6 10.62 4.84 -3.80
C ARG A 6 11.17 5.95 -2.92
N GLN A 7 11.04 7.21 -3.30
CA GLN A 7 11.61 8.28 -2.49
C GLN A 7 10.71 8.58 -1.28
N PRO A 8 11.27 8.61 -0.06
CA PRO A 8 10.53 8.99 1.12
C PRO A 8 10.06 10.44 0.99
N LEU A 9 8.80 10.70 1.35
CA LEU A 9 8.28 12.05 1.53
C LEU A 9 9.12 12.73 2.61
N GLY A 10 9.81 13.82 2.28
CA GLY A 10 10.77 14.52 3.15
C GLY A 10 12.19 14.66 2.60
N VAL A 11 12.45 14.32 1.34
CA VAL A 11 13.64 14.80 0.63
C VAL A 11 13.28 16.15 0.03
N ASP A 12 14.00 17.21 0.40
CA ASP A 12 13.91 18.55 -0.19
C ASP A 12 14.47 18.52 -1.63
N VAL A 13 13.85 17.71 -2.50
CA VAL A 13 14.05 17.84 -3.94
C VAL A 13 13.34 19.13 -4.30
N VAL A 14 14.12 20.18 -4.57
CA VAL A 14 13.59 21.44 -5.07
C VAL A 14 12.89 21.13 -6.40
N HIS A 15 11.58 20.98 -6.34
CA HIS A 15 10.76 20.80 -7.52
C HIS A 15 10.65 22.17 -8.18
N GLY A 16 11.30 22.32 -9.33
CA GLY A 16 11.30 23.53 -10.12
C GLY A 16 12.63 24.29 -10.12
N VAL A 17 12.78 25.16 -11.10
CA VAL A 17 13.95 26.03 -11.31
C VAL A 17 13.50 27.48 -11.21
N SER A 18 14.37 28.37 -10.73
CA SER A 18 14.10 29.81 -10.73
C SER A 18 13.89 30.30 -12.17
N TYR A 19 12.87 31.12 -12.41
CA TYR A 19 12.66 31.71 -13.74
C TYR A 19 13.84 32.58 -14.16
N ASP A 20 14.34 33.40 -13.24
CA ASP A 20 15.40 34.39 -13.52
C ASP A 20 16.70 33.68 -13.92
N ASP A 21 17.07 32.61 -13.22
CA ASP A 21 18.27 31.81 -13.54
C ASP A 21 18.21 31.20 -14.95
N VAL A 22 17.01 30.83 -15.42
CA VAL A 22 16.82 30.28 -16.77
C VAL A 22 16.80 31.40 -17.81
N ALA A 23 16.09 32.50 -17.53
CA ALA A 23 16.03 33.66 -18.41
C ALA A 23 17.42 34.26 -18.68
N ASP A 24 18.31 34.23 -17.69
CA ASP A 24 19.69 34.72 -17.78
C ASP A 24 20.63 33.80 -18.59
N SER A 25 20.19 32.59 -18.97
CA SER A 25 21.05 31.59 -19.63
C SER A 25 21.48 32.01 -21.05
N TYR A 26 20.59 32.66 -21.81
CA TYR A 26 20.92 33.17 -23.15
C TYR A 26 19.92 34.25 -23.62
N LYS A 27 20.33 35.04 -24.62
CA LYS A 27 19.48 36.08 -25.23
C LYS A 27 18.29 35.48 -25.96
N GLY A 28 17.08 35.92 -25.63
CA GLY A 28 15.83 35.41 -26.21
C GLY A 28 15.22 34.24 -25.43
N CYS A 29 15.83 33.80 -24.33
CA CYS A 29 15.29 32.70 -23.52
C CYS A 29 13.89 32.98 -22.98
N GLU A 30 13.55 34.25 -22.69
CA GLU A 30 12.21 34.63 -22.25
C GLU A 30 11.12 34.31 -23.28
N GLU A 31 11.40 34.54 -24.58
CA GLU A 31 10.47 34.25 -25.67
C GLU A 31 10.28 32.73 -25.81
N ASP A 32 11.37 31.97 -25.75
CA ASP A 32 11.33 30.51 -25.80
C ASP A 32 10.59 29.90 -24.60
N ILE A 33 10.76 30.48 -23.40
CA ILE A 33 10.00 30.07 -22.21
C ILE A 33 8.52 30.36 -22.41
N ALA A 34 8.14 31.55 -22.90
CA ALA A 34 6.74 31.89 -23.16
C ALA A 34 6.10 30.94 -24.19
N ASP A 35 6.85 30.62 -25.25
CA ASP A 35 6.48 29.64 -26.27
C ASP A 35 6.24 28.25 -25.69
N LEU A 36 7.14 27.79 -24.82
CA LEU A 36 7.06 26.49 -24.18
C LEU A 36 5.92 26.40 -23.17
N VAL A 37 5.62 27.50 -22.47
CA VAL A 37 4.46 27.60 -21.57
C VAL A 37 3.17 27.57 -22.36
N SER A 38 3.07 28.30 -23.47
CA SER A 38 1.87 28.26 -24.34
C SER A 38 1.59 26.87 -24.91
N LYS A 39 2.65 26.10 -25.20
CA LYS A 39 2.59 24.70 -25.64
C LYS A 39 2.25 23.72 -24.50
N GLY A 40 2.10 24.21 -23.26
CA GLY A 40 1.82 23.39 -22.07
C GLY A 40 2.98 22.46 -21.69
N ARG A 41 4.19 22.74 -22.18
CA ARG A 41 5.40 21.96 -21.88
C ARG A 41 6.07 22.37 -20.59
N PHE A 42 5.73 23.54 -20.06
CA PHE A 42 6.20 24.08 -18.79
C PHE A 42 5.08 24.84 -18.11
N TYR A 43 5.15 24.89 -16.79
CA TYR A 43 4.27 25.75 -15.98
C TYR A 43 5.11 26.81 -15.27
N VAL A 44 4.68 28.06 -15.39
CA VAL A 44 5.22 29.17 -14.59
C VAL A 44 4.28 29.40 -13.43
N VAL A 45 4.79 29.25 -12.21
CA VAL A 45 4.05 29.55 -10.99
C VAL A 45 4.66 30.78 -10.35
N VAL A 46 3.82 31.77 -10.07
CA VAL A 46 4.23 32.98 -9.36
C VAL A 46 3.77 32.88 -7.92
N ASN A 47 4.70 33.00 -6.98
CA ASN A 47 4.34 33.07 -5.57
C ASN A 47 3.79 34.46 -5.26
N PRO A 48 2.52 34.60 -4.83
CA PRO A 48 1.90 35.92 -4.63
C PRO A 48 2.55 36.72 -3.49
N LYS A 49 3.19 36.06 -2.51
CA LYS A 49 3.81 36.73 -1.36
C LYS A 49 5.21 37.26 -1.66
N THR A 50 6.00 36.50 -2.42
CA THR A 50 7.40 36.83 -2.70
C THR A 50 7.62 37.37 -4.12
N GLN A 51 6.59 37.36 -4.97
CA GLN A 51 6.61 37.69 -6.40
C GLN A 51 7.63 36.87 -7.22
N LYS A 52 8.27 35.87 -6.62
CA LYS A 52 9.23 35.00 -7.29
C LYS A 52 8.51 34.08 -8.26
N LYS A 53 9.06 33.95 -9.46
CA LYS A 53 8.57 33.07 -10.52
C LYS A 53 9.41 31.79 -10.51
N GLN A 54 8.73 30.65 -10.51
CA GLN A 54 9.38 29.34 -10.61
C GLN A 54 8.83 28.60 -11.83
N LEU A 55 9.75 27.94 -12.54
CA LEU A 55 9.48 27.10 -13.70
C LEU A 55 9.39 25.63 -13.27
N PHE A 56 8.30 24.98 -13.65
CA PHE A 56 8.03 23.58 -13.38
C PHE A 56 7.93 22.78 -14.67
N TYR A 57 8.50 21.59 -14.65
CA TYR A 57 8.34 20.61 -15.71
C TYR A 57 7.05 19.82 -15.45
N PRO A 58 6.18 19.63 -16.46
CA PRO A 58 4.99 18.80 -16.33
C PRO A 58 5.42 17.35 -16.08
N ASP A 59 4.77 16.72 -15.10
CA ASP A 59 4.94 15.28 -14.88
C ASP A 59 4.55 14.50 -16.13
N SER A 60 5.20 13.34 -16.35
CA SER A 60 5.08 12.56 -17.59
C SER A 60 3.68 11.98 -17.86
N ALA A 61 2.69 12.24 -17.00
CA ALA A 61 1.32 11.85 -17.23
C ALA A 61 0.65 12.89 -18.13
N PRO A 62 0.08 12.50 -19.29
CA PRO A 62 -0.75 13.38 -20.08
C PRO A 62 -2.03 13.67 -19.27
N LEU A 63 -2.01 14.72 -18.45
CA LEU A 63 -3.22 15.30 -17.89
C LEU A 63 -4.09 15.73 -19.08
N PRO A 64 -5.38 15.38 -19.11
CA PRO A 64 -6.25 15.83 -20.17
C PRO A 64 -6.26 17.36 -20.15
N ALA A 65 -5.66 17.97 -21.17
CA ALA A 65 -5.34 19.39 -21.28
C ALA A 65 -6.56 20.32 -21.42
N LYS A 66 -7.78 19.83 -21.15
CA LYS A 66 -8.96 20.69 -21.17
C LYS A 66 -9.07 21.38 -19.82
N PRO A 67 -8.96 22.73 -19.76
CA PRO A 67 -9.29 23.45 -18.55
C PRO A 67 -10.72 23.10 -18.14
N LEU A 68 -10.93 22.78 -16.86
CA LEU A 68 -12.28 22.64 -16.32
C LEU A 68 -13.01 23.99 -16.46
N ASP A 69 -14.31 23.93 -16.69
CA ASP A 69 -15.15 25.13 -16.70
C ASP A 69 -15.14 25.82 -15.33
N ASN A 70 -15.19 27.15 -15.31
CA ASN A 70 -15.16 27.94 -14.08
C ASN A 70 -16.36 27.62 -13.19
N ALA A 71 -17.52 27.32 -13.77
CA ALA A 71 -18.71 26.90 -13.02
C ALA A 71 -18.49 25.58 -12.26
N LEU A 72 -17.77 24.62 -12.86
CA LEU A 72 -17.42 23.35 -12.21
C LEU A 72 -16.39 23.56 -11.10
N LEU A 73 -15.42 24.45 -11.31
CA LEU A 73 -14.45 24.81 -10.28
C LEU A 73 -15.10 25.49 -9.07
N GLN A 74 -16.08 26.37 -9.31
CA GLN A 74 -16.84 27.00 -8.23
C GLN A 74 -17.62 25.96 -7.43
N LEU A 75 -18.39 25.10 -8.11
CA LEU A 75 -19.14 24.03 -7.46
C LEU A 75 -18.24 23.13 -6.59
N TRP A 76 -17.10 22.71 -7.12
CA TRP A 76 -16.12 21.90 -6.38
C TRP A 76 -15.59 22.59 -5.13
N ASN A 77 -15.35 23.90 -5.21
CA ASN A 77 -14.83 24.67 -4.08
C ASN A 77 -15.88 24.99 -3.02
N GLU A 78 -17.15 25.07 -3.42
CA GLU A 78 -18.30 25.29 -2.54
C GLU A 78 -18.66 24.02 -1.76
N ASP A 79 -18.63 22.86 -2.42
CA ASP A 79 -18.93 21.56 -1.82
C ASP A 79 -17.76 21.01 -0.99
N LYS A 80 -17.46 21.68 0.13
CA LYS A 80 -16.49 21.17 1.12
C LYS A 80 -17.10 20.02 1.91
N CYS A 81 -16.71 18.80 1.55
CA CYS A 81 -17.07 17.60 2.32
C CYS A 81 -16.21 17.49 3.60
N GLU A 82 -16.86 17.33 4.75
CA GLU A 82 -16.19 16.95 5.99
C GLU A 82 -15.64 15.51 5.84
N ALA A 83 -14.34 15.33 6.06
CA ALA A 83 -13.65 14.06 5.87
C ALA A 83 -14.30 12.90 6.67
N ASP A 84 -14.83 13.20 7.85
CA ASP A 84 -15.46 12.21 8.74
C ASP A 84 -16.82 11.71 8.23
N LYS A 85 -17.52 12.52 7.41
CA LYS A 85 -18.87 12.19 6.90
C LYS A 85 -18.85 11.70 5.45
N LEU A 86 -17.75 11.89 4.74
CA LEU A 86 -17.61 11.50 3.33
C LEU A 86 -17.90 10.01 3.12
N ASP A 87 -17.41 9.15 4.03
CA ASP A 87 -17.63 7.70 3.96
C ASP A 87 -19.11 7.31 4.06
N ASP A 88 -19.89 8.01 4.88
CA ASP A 88 -21.32 7.74 5.05
C ASP A 88 -22.14 8.29 3.89
N LEU A 89 -21.76 9.45 3.34
CA LEU A 89 -22.36 10.01 2.13
C LEU A 89 -22.12 9.12 0.91
N LEU A 90 -20.90 8.64 0.71
CA LEU A 90 -20.57 7.71 -0.38
C LEU A 90 -21.36 6.40 -0.27
N ARG A 91 -21.55 5.87 0.94
CA ARG A 91 -22.37 4.68 1.17
C ARG A 91 -23.85 4.91 0.89
N ALA A 92 -24.37 6.09 1.23
CA ALA A 92 -25.75 6.47 0.93
C ALA A 92 -26.01 6.54 -0.59
N GLU A 93 -25.02 6.98 -1.37
CA GLU A 93 -25.07 6.98 -2.84
C GLU A 93 -24.74 5.60 -3.47
N GLY A 94 -24.57 4.56 -2.65
CA GLY A 94 -24.30 3.19 -3.12
C GLY A 94 -22.85 2.94 -3.55
N ILE A 95 -21.95 3.91 -3.38
CA ILE A 95 -20.51 3.77 -3.60
C ILE A 95 -19.93 3.04 -2.39
N ARG A 96 -19.74 1.72 -2.54
CA ARG A 96 -19.04 0.95 -1.51
C ARG A 96 -17.55 1.30 -1.55
N PRO A 97 -16.92 1.68 -0.43
CA PRO A 97 -15.47 1.86 -0.40
C PRO A 97 -14.84 0.56 -0.88
N ALA A 98 -13.87 0.68 -1.79
CA ALA A 98 -13.20 -0.47 -2.38
C ALA A 98 -12.81 -1.44 -1.27
N THR A 99 -13.46 -2.60 -1.22
CA THR A 99 -13.14 -3.65 -0.26
C THR A 99 -11.65 -3.85 -0.34
N ARG A 100 -10.89 -3.54 0.73
CA ARG A 100 -9.44 -3.72 0.76
C ARG A 100 -9.13 -5.17 0.40
N VAL A 101 -8.86 -5.45 -0.88
CA VAL A 101 -8.49 -6.78 -1.38
C VAL A 101 -7.02 -6.99 -1.07
N PHE A 102 -6.65 -6.87 0.21
CA PHE A 102 -5.32 -7.26 0.65
C PHE A 102 -5.41 -7.74 2.07
N LYS A 103 -5.44 -9.06 2.20
CA LYS A 103 -5.47 -9.83 3.44
C LYS A 103 -4.13 -9.71 4.19
N TRP A 104 -3.60 -8.51 4.40
CA TRP A 104 -2.38 -8.31 5.20
C TRP A 104 -2.59 -8.77 6.65
N ARG A 105 -3.84 -8.71 7.14
CA ARG A 105 -4.18 -9.28 8.45
C ARG A 105 -4.06 -10.81 8.51
N SER A 106 -4.25 -11.54 7.40
CA SER A 106 -4.05 -13.00 7.40
C SER A 106 -2.58 -13.37 7.26
N VAL A 107 -1.79 -12.58 6.53
CA VAL A 107 -0.33 -12.78 6.42
C VAL A 107 0.39 -12.41 7.72
N ALA A 108 -0.05 -11.35 8.43
CA ALA A 108 0.45 -11.03 9.77
C ALA A 108 0.11 -12.12 10.80
N ARG A 109 -0.99 -12.86 10.62
CA ARG A 109 -1.30 -14.05 11.43
C ARG A 109 -0.53 -15.30 10.98
N ALA A 110 -0.13 -15.39 9.71
CA ALA A 110 0.71 -16.47 9.19
C ALA A 110 2.17 -16.38 9.65
N GLY A 111 2.62 -15.21 10.12
CA GLY A 111 3.96 -15.00 10.69
C GLY A 111 4.17 -15.59 12.10
N LYS A 112 3.12 -16.11 12.75
CA LYS A 112 3.31 -16.99 13.92
C LYS A 112 3.60 -18.39 13.41
N THR A 113 4.83 -18.64 12.97
CA THR A 113 5.39 -19.98 12.96
C THR A 113 5.18 -20.52 14.38
N GLN A 114 4.18 -21.39 14.55
CA GLN A 114 4.03 -22.13 15.80
C GLN A 114 5.36 -22.85 16.01
N LYS A 115 6.15 -22.41 17.00
CA LYS A 115 7.33 -23.15 17.44
C LYS A 115 6.83 -24.57 17.69
N LYS A 116 7.26 -25.53 16.86
CA LYS A 116 6.88 -26.94 17.03
C LYS A 116 7.22 -27.30 18.48
N LYS A 117 6.19 -27.60 19.28
CA LYS A 117 6.40 -28.04 20.67
C LYS A 117 7.30 -29.26 20.59
N VAL A 118 8.48 -29.19 21.22
CA VAL A 118 9.38 -30.34 21.33
C VAL A 118 8.60 -31.44 22.03
N ALA A 119 8.32 -32.53 21.32
CA ALA A 119 7.63 -33.68 21.89
C ALA A 119 8.52 -34.24 23.01
N LYS A 120 7.99 -34.32 24.24
CA LYS A 120 8.70 -34.97 25.35
C LYS A 120 8.95 -36.43 24.96
N LYS A 121 10.21 -36.86 24.95
CA LYS A 121 10.57 -38.26 24.73
C LYS A 121 9.91 -39.10 25.83
N ARG A 122 9.05 -40.03 25.45
CA ARG A 122 8.47 -41.00 26.40
C ARG A 122 9.53 -42.06 26.70
N GLU A 123 9.95 -42.13 27.95
CA GLU A 123 10.73 -43.27 28.43
C GLU A 123 9.83 -44.51 28.47
N TYR A 124 10.24 -45.57 27.77
CA TYR A 124 9.55 -46.84 27.78
C TYR A 124 9.78 -47.52 29.12
N ARG A 125 8.75 -47.54 29.98
CA ARG A 125 8.72 -48.42 31.14
C ARG A 125 7.97 -49.69 30.74
N ALA A 126 8.62 -50.84 30.86
CA ALA A 126 7.98 -52.13 30.67
C ALA A 126 6.76 -52.21 31.61
N ARG A 127 5.57 -52.34 31.03
CA ARG A 127 4.36 -52.62 31.79
C ARG A 127 4.18 -54.12 31.80
N ASN A 128 3.89 -54.68 32.96
CA ASN A 128 3.54 -56.10 33.06
C ASN A 128 2.24 -56.30 32.27
N LEU A 129 2.38 -56.86 31.06
CA LEU A 129 1.26 -57.34 30.25
C LEU A 129 0.78 -58.65 30.89
N THR A 130 -0.06 -58.53 31.91
CA THR A 130 -0.81 -59.67 32.40
C THR A 130 -2.10 -59.75 31.60
N ASN A 131 -2.37 -60.90 30.97
CA ASN A 131 -3.55 -61.17 30.15
C ASN A 131 -4.84 -61.24 30.99
N VAL A 132 -5.04 -60.29 31.92
CA VAL A 132 -6.13 -60.26 32.90
C VAL A 132 -7.48 -60.05 32.24
N HIS A 133 -7.51 -59.34 31.11
CA HIS A 133 -8.73 -59.06 30.35
C HIS A 133 -9.08 -60.13 29.31
N MET A 134 -8.32 -61.24 29.21
CA MET A 134 -8.60 -62.35 28.29
C MET A 134 -8.94 -63.63 29.05
N PRO A 135 -10.13 -63.71 29.69
CA PRO A 135 -10.52 -64.89 30.45
C PRO A 135 -10.66 -66.14 29.57
N GLU A 136 -10.94 -65.96 28.27
CA GLU A 136 -11.06 -67.03 27.27
C GLU A 136 -9.78 -67.86 27.11
N LEU A 137 -8.59 -67.25 27.32
CA LEU A 137 -7.29 -67.94 27.21
C LEU A 137 -7.07 -69.00 28.31
N PHE A 138 -7.84 -68.96 29.39
CA PHE A 138 -7.71 -69.85 30.54
C PHE A 138 -8.90 -70.81 30.69
N GLN A 139 -9.82 -70.83 29.72
CA GLN A 139 -10.99 -71.73 29.75
C GLN A 139 -10.69 -73.13 29.24
N SER A 140 -9.72 -73.29 28.32
CA SER A 140 -9.26 -74.60 27.86
C SER A 140 -8.20 -75.16 28.82
N LYS A 141 -8.27 -76.45 29.15
CA LYS A 141 -7.19 -77.15 29.87
C LYS A 141 -5.87 -76.94 29.12
N GLN A 142 -4.88 -76.37 29.81
CA GLN A 142 -3.55 -76.20 29.26
C GLN A 142 -2.91 -77.57 29.00
N PRO A 143 -2.17 -77.76 27.89
CA PRO A 143 -1.43 -79.00 27.68
C PRO A 143 -0.33 -79.14 28.73
N GLU A 144 -0.16 -80.32 29.32
CA GLU A 144 0.78 -80.52 30.44
C GLU A 144 2.27 -80.54 30.01
N THR A 145 2.57 -80.61 28.71
CA THR A 145 3.94 -80.52 28.21
C THR A 145 4.01 -79.83 26.86
N PHE A 146 5.02 -78.98 26.70
CA PHE A 146 5.44 -78.44 25.41
C PHE A 146 6.32 -79.49 24.73
N ASN A 147 5.90 -79.98 23.56
CA ASN A 147 6.79 -80.63 22.59
C ASN A 147 7.24 -79.58 21.57
#